data_AF-A0A2W2BWY6-F1
#
_entry.id   AF-A0A2W2BWY6-F1
#
_cell.length_a   1.000
_cell.length_b   1.000
_cell.length_c   1.000
_cell.angle_alpha   90.00
_cell.angle_beta   90.00
_cell.angle_gamma   90.00
#
_symmetry.space_group_name_H-M   'P 1'
#
loop_
_entity.id
_entity.type
_entity.pdbx_description
1 polymer ?
#
loop_
_entity_poly.entity_id
_entity_poly.type
_entity_poly.pdbx_seq_one_letter_code
_entity_poly.pdbx_strand_id
1 'polypeptide(L)'
;TTPPPAATSCRVQYGADSWNNGLVATITVTNTSPSPVNGWTVQWTWPNSQQVTSAWNATVTQSGNQVTARNAAYNGTIAANQSVSFGLQASHTGTNTPPNRFTLNGAACS
;
A
#
# COMPACT_ATOMS: atom_id res chain seq x y z
N THR A 1 -18.02 4.92 24.06
CA THR A 1 -17.18 3.71 23.98
C THR A 1 -16.29 3.84 22.76
N THR A 2 -14.99 4.01 22.96
CA THR A 2 -14.02 4.06 21.84
C THR A 2 -13.92 2.64 21.28
N PRO A 3 -14.10 2.42 19.96
CA PRO A 3 -13.88 1.10 19.37
C PRO A 3 -12.48 0.61 19.76
N PRO A 4 -12.30 -0.68 20.12
CA PRO A 4 -10.97 -1.25 20.26
C PRO A 4 -10.17 -0.90 19.01
N PRO A 5 -8.86 -0.59 19.12
CA PRO A 5 -8.01 -0.49 17.94
C PRO A 5 -8.21 -1.81 17.19
N ALA A 6 -8.83 -1.77 16.01
CA ALA A 6 -8.99 -2.95 15.19
C ALA A 6 -7.59 -3.54 15.07
N ALA A 7 -7.41 -4.75 15.63
CA ALA A 7 -6.09 -5.37 15.73
C ALA A 7 -5.40 -5.23 14.39
N THR A 8 -4.28 -4.50 14.36
CA THR A 8 -3.57 -4.20 13.12
C THR A 8 -3.02 -5.51 12.58
N SER A 9 -3.79 -6.11 11.67
CA SER A 9 -3.57 -7.43 11.08
C SER A 9 -2.40 -7.47 10.09
N CYS A 10 -1.81 -6.31 9.84
CA CYS A 10 -0.77 -6.09 8.85
C CYS A 10 0.13 -4.95 9.27
N ARG A 11 1.39 -5.05 8.86
CA ARG A 11 2.37 -3.97 8.90
C ARG A 11 2.69 -3.53 7.48
N VAL A 12 2.68 -2.23 7.21
CA VAL A 12 3.02 -1.69 5.88
C VAL A 12 4.23 -0.78 6.01
N GLN A 13 5.27 -1.09 5.24
CA GLN A 13 6.45 -0.25 5.13
C GLN A 13 6.44 0.43 3.77
N TYR A 14 6.42 1.76 3.80
CA TYR A 14 6.44 2.60 2.60
C TYR A 14 7.82 3.25 2.48
N GLY A 15 8.58 2.86 1.45
CA GLY A 15 9.78 3.57 1.03
C GLY A 15 9.46 4.31 -0.27
N ALA A 16 9.85 5.57 -0.39
CA ALA A 16 9.73 6.29 -1.65
C ALA A 16 11.00 7.05 -1.97
N ASP A 17 11.42 6.89 -3.22
CA ASP A 17 12.55 7.53 -3.85
C ASP A 17 12.00 8.51 -4.88
N SER A 18 12.05 9.80 -4.59
CA SER A 18 11.59 10.86 -5.50
C SER A 18 12.75 11.60 -6.15
N TRP A 19 12.59 11.95 -7.42
CA TRP A 19 13.51 12.78 -8.21
C TRP A 19 12.70 13.80 -9.01
N ASN A 20 13.15 15.06 -9.12
CA ASN A 20 12.45 16.10 -9.89
C ASN A 20 10.90 16.10 -9.68
N ASN A 21 10.16 15.57 -10.65
CA ASN A 21 8.69 15.44 -10.64
C ASN A 21 8.21 13.97 -10.67
N GLY A 22 9.14 13.01 -10.56
CA GLY A 22 8.88 11.57 -10.54
C GLY A 22 9.17 10.98 -9.16
N LEU A 23 8.45 9.94 -8.81
CA LEU A 23 8.76 9.12 -7.65
C LEU A 23 8.59 7.65 -7.97
N VAL A 24 9.38 6.84 -7.29
CA VAL A 24 9.16 5.42 -7.13
C VAL A 24 8.82 5.18 -5.68
N ALA A 25 7.72 4.48 -5.42
CA ALA A 25 7.38 4.00 -4.10
C ALA A 25 7.46 2.47 -4.08
N THR A 26 8.18 1.94 -3.10
CA THR A 26 8.23 0.52 -2.77
C THR A 26 7.44 0.31 -1.48
N ILE A 27 6.43 -0.54 -1.55
CA ILE A 27 5.52 -0.84 -0.45
C ILE A 27 5.70 -2.30 -0.08
N THR A 28 6.08 -2.56 1.16
CA THR A 28 6.19 -3.91 1.72
C THR A 28 5.09 -4.12 2.73
N VAL A 29 4.23 -5.10 2.47
CA VAL A 29 3.12 -5.50 3.33
C VAL A 29 3.50 -6.78 4.03
N THR A 30 3.53 -6.75 5.35
CA THR A 30 3.75 -7.93 6.20
C THR A 30 2.43 -8.31 6.85
N ASN A 31 2.00 -9.56 6.67
CA ASN A 31 0.86 -10.10 7.38
C ASN A 31 1.28 -10.50 8.80
N THR A 32 0.86 -9.75 9.81
CA THR A 32 1.12 -10.05 11.23
C THR A 32 0.02 -10.92 11.84
N SER A 33 -1.01 -11.25 11.07
CA SER A 33 -2.10 -12.11 11.53
C SER A 33 -1.73 -13.59 11.47
N PRO A 34 -2.32 -14.42 12.34
CA PRO A 34 -2.16 -15.87 12.27
C PRO A 34 -2.87 -16.51 11.07
N SER A 35 -3.78 -15.79 10.41
CA SER A 35 -4.51 -16.26 9.23
C SER A 35 -3.81 -15.84 7.93
N PRO A 36 -3.67 -16.74 6.94
CA PRO A 36 -3.18 -16.37 5.62
C PRO A 36 -4.18 -15.43 4.92
N VAL A 37 -3.66 -14.41 4.25
CA VAL A 37 -4.44 -13.49 3.41
C VAL A 37 -4.45 -14.04 2.00
N ASN A 38 -5.62 -14.42 1.49
CA ASN A 38 -5.81 -14.83 0.10
C ASN A 38 -6.43 -13.70 -0.70
N GLY A 39 -5.65 -13.14 -1.63
CA GLY A 39 -6.02 -11.96 -2.41
C GLY A 39 -5.93 -10.71 -1.54
N TRP A 40 -4.78 -10.05 -1.55
CA TRP A 40 -4.59 -8.81 -0.82
C TRP A 40 -4.91 -7.60 -1.67
N THR A 41 -5.56 -6.63 -1.03
CA THR A 41 -5.85 -5.31 -1.57
C THR A 41 -5.40 -4.28 -0.55
N VAL A 42 -4.39 -3.50 -0.90
CA VAL A 42 -3.90 -2.39 -0.09
C VAL A 42 -4.53 -1.11 -0.61
N GLN A 43 -5.14 -0.35 0.29
CA GLN A 43 -5.67 0.97 -0.03
C GLN A 43 -5.00 2.02 0.86
N TRP A 44 -4.67 3.15 0.25
CA TRP A 44 -4.20 4.35 0.96
C TRP A 44 -4.65 5.60 0.21
N THR A 45 -4.51 6.73 0.88
CA THR A 45 -4.82 8.04 0.29
C THR A 45 -3.56 8.88 0.33
N TRP A 46 -3.16 9.42 -0.82
CA TRP A 46 -2.08 10.39 -0.85
C TRP A 46 -2.56 11.76 -0.36
N PRO A 47 -1.81 12.41 0.53
CA PRO A 47 -2.17 13.73 1.04
C PRO A 47 -2.10 14.81 -0.06
N ASN A 48 -1.28 14.60 -1.08
CA ASN A 48 -1.05 15.53 -2.18
C ASN A 48 -1.48 14.94 -3.54
N SER A 49 -1.34 15.75 -4.59
CA SER A 49 -1.71 15.43 -5.97
C SER A 49 -0.71 14.50 -6.69
N GLN A 50 -0.28 13.44 -6.04
CA GLN A 50 0.53 12.39 -6.67
C GLN A 50 -0.32 11.61 -7.67
N GLN A 51 0.24 11.21 -8.82
CA GLN A 51 -0.46 10.48 -9.88
C GLN A 51 0.31 9.23 -10.27
N VAL A 52 -0.28 8.05 -10.10
CA VAL A 52 0.32 6.77 -10.48
C VAL A 52 0.48 6.73 -12.01
N THR A 53 1.69 6.46 -12.49
CA THR A 53 1.99 6.30 -13.92
C THR A 53 2.24 4.84 -14.29
N SER A 54 2.83 4.05 -13.40
CA SER A 54 3.14 2.64 -13.63
C SER A 54 3.23 1.87 -12.32
N ALA A 55 3.06 0.55 -12.36
CA ALA A 55 3.24 -0.31 -11.20
C ALA A 55 3.71 -1.71 -11.62
N TRP A 56 4.36 -2.41 -10.69
CA TRP A 56 4.85 -3.77 -10.87
C TRP A 56 4.70 -4.57 -9.58
N ASN A 57 4.62 -5.90 -9.70
CA ASN A 57 4.24 -6.81 -8.62
C ASN A 57 2.86 -6.55 -8.00
N ALA A 58 2.07 -5.61 -8.53
CA ALA A 58 0.72 -5.28 -8.11
C ALA A 58 -0.03 -4.57 -9.24
N THR A 59 -1.35 -4.69 -9.24
CA THR A 59 -2.24 -3.88 -10.07
C THR A 59 -2.67 -2.67 -9.26
N VAL A 60 -2.15 -1.49 -9.59
CA VAL A 60 -2.46 -0.24 -8.89
C VAL A 60 -3.45 0.57 -9.71
N THR A 61 -4.50 1.03 -9.04
CA THR A 61 -5.53 1.92 -9.60
C THR A 61 -5.68 3.13 -8.71
N GLN A 62 -5.96 4.29 -9.30
CA GLN A 62 -6.10 5.55 -8.58
C GLN A 62 -7.40 6.24 -8.96
N SER A 63 -8.08 6.80 -7.96
CA SER A 63 -9.24 7.67 -8.13
C SER A 63 -9.04 8.92 -7.27
N GLY A 64 -8.78 10.06 -7.93
CA GLY A 64 -8.36 11.28 -7.25
C GLY A 64 -7.08 11.05 -6.43
N ASN A 65 -7.17 11.18 -5.11
CA ASN A 65 -6.07 10.95 -4.17
C ASN A 65 -6.03 9.53 -3.60
N GLN A 66 -7.08 8.73 -3.81
CA GLN A 66 -7.17 7.38 -3.28
C GLN A 66 -6.52 6.39 -4.23
N VAL A 67 -5.59 5.60 -3.71
CA VAL A 67 -4.85 4.58 -4.45
C VAL A 67 -5.22 3.21 -3.90
N THR A 68 -5.52 2.28 -4.80
CA THR A 68 -5.87 0.90 -4.50
C THR A 68 -4.91 -0.01 -5.27
N ALA A 69 -4.02 -0.68 -4.54
CA ALA A 69 -3.13 -1.71 -5.05
C ALA A 69 -3.71 -3.09 -4.76
N ARG A 70 -3.86 -3.90 -5.79
CA ARG A 70 -4.30 -5.29 -5.70
C ARG A 70 -3.17 -6.23 -6.06
N ASN A 71 -3.15 -7.40 -5.45
CA ASN A 71 -2.18 -8.44 -5.75
C ASN A 71 -2.13 -8.78 -7.24
N ALA A 72 -0.95 -9.15 -7.71
CA ALA A 72 -0.79 -9.85 -8.99
C ALA A 72 -1.23 -11.32 -8.86
N ALA A 73 -1.50 -11.97 -9.98
CA ALA A 73 -2.01 -13.35 -10.00
C ALA A 73 -1.08 -14.35 -9.27
N TYR A 74 0.23 -14.11 -9.28
CA TYR A 74 1.23 -15.02 -8.70
C TYR A 74 1.56 -14.76 -7.22
N ASN A 75 1.21 -13.59 -6.68
CA ASN A 75 1.57 -13.19 -5.32
C ASN A 75 0.34 -12.89 -4.43
N GLY A 76 -0.81 -13.48 -4.78
CA GLY A 76 -2.08 -13.23 -4.08
C GLY A 76 -2.15 -13.73 -2.64
N THR A 77 -1.35 -14.74 -2.28
CA THR A 77 -1.39 -15.32 -0.94
C THR A 77 -0.23 -14.82 -0.08
N ILE A 78 -0.55 -14.20 1.07
CA ILE A 78 0.42 -13.82 2.10
C ILE A 78 0.17 -14.70 3.32
N ALA A 79 1.03 -15.69 3.56
CA ALA A 79 0.92 -16.51 4.75
C ALA A 79 1.16 -15.70 6.05
N ALA A 80 0.83 -16.27 7.20
CA ALA A 80 1.08 -15.64 8.49
C ALA A 80 2.58 -15.34 8.66
N ASN A 81 2.90 -14.13 9.12
CA ASN A 81 4.27 -13.62 9.27
C ASN A 81 5.09 -13.57 7.97
N GLN A 82 4.44 -13.65 6.80
CA GLN A 82 5.09 -13.42 5.51
C GLN A 82 4.86 -12.00 5.03
N SER A 83 5.72 -11.57 4.11
CA SER A 83 5.65 -10.25 3.50
C SER A 83 5.65 -10.35 1.97
N VAL A 84 4.98 -9.37 1.36
CA VAL A 84 5.01 -9.14 -0.08
C VAL A 84 5.41 -7.70 -0.32
N SER A 85 6.22 -7.48 -1.34
CA SER A 85 6.66 -6.15 -1.73
C SER A 85 6.21 -5.86 -3.15
N PHE A 86 5.68 -4.67 -3.36
CA PHE A 86 5.34 -4.17 -4.68
C PHE A 86 5.84 -2.76 -4.88
N GLY A 87 6.04 -2.38 -6.14
CA GLY A 87 6.53 -1.08 -6.51
C GLY A 87 5.54 -0.35 -7.40
N LEU A 88 5.55 0.96 -7.30
CA LEU A 88 4.82 1.84 -8.21
C LEU A 88 5.66 3.05 -8.54
N GLN A 89 5.50 3.54 -9.76
CA GLN A 89 5.99 4.81 -10.20
C GLN A 89 4.81 5.79 -10.27
N ALA A 90 5.05 7.00 -9.78
CA ALA A 90 4.09 8.08 -9.82
C ALA A 90 4.78 9.40 -10.15
N SER A 91 4.04 10.36 -10.69
CA SER A 91 4.47 11.75 -10.79
C SER A 91 3.93 12.54 -9.61
N HIS A 92 4.66 13.57 -9.18
CA HIS A 92 4.22 14.49 -8.14
C HIS A 92 4.58 15.93 -8.51
N THR A 93 3.80 16.87 -7.98
CA THR A 93 4.06 18.29 -8.05
C THR A 93 4.24 18.83 -6.63
N GLY A 94 5.42 19.39 -6.33
CA GLY A 94 5.74 19.86 -4.99
C GLY A 94 6.09 18.74 -4.00
N THR A 95 5.67 18.88 -2.73
CA THR A 95 6.11 18.02 -1.62
C THR A 95 5.57 16.59 -1.74
N ASN A 96 6.47 15.60 -1.74
CA ASN A 96 6.10 14.20 -1.59
C ASN A 96 5.87 13.90 -0.11
N THR A 97 4.61 13.86 0.33
CA THR A 97 4.29 13.49 1.72
C THR A 97 3.79 12.05 1.72
N PRO A 98 4.44 11.14 2.47
CA PRO A 98 4.04 9.75 2.51
C PRO A 98 2.64 9.59 3.15
N PRO A 99 1.87 8.57 2.74
CA PRO A 99 0.61 8.25 3.41
C PRO A 99 0.86 7.83 4.86
N ASN A 100 -0.02 8.27 5.75
CA ASN A 100 0.02 7.89 7.17
C ASN A 100 -0.96 6.76 7.53
N ARG A 101 -1.80 6.34 6.57
CA ARG A 101 -2.80 5.30 6.80
C ARG A 101 -2.89 4.35 5.61
N PHE A 102 -2.66 3.08 5.89
CA PHE A 102 -2.82 1.98 4.95
C PHE A 102 -3.85 0.99 5.50
N THR A 103 -4.61 0.38 4.60
CA THR A 103 -5.52 -0.71 4.95
C THR A 103 -5.30 -1.90 4.04
N LEU A 104 -5.30 -3.11 4.59
CA LEU A 104 -5.23 -4.39 3.88
C LEU A 104 -6.59 -5.08 3.94
N ASN A 105 -7.26 -5.27 2.81
CA ASN A 105 -8.62 -5.84 2.74
C ASN A 105 -9.62 -5.16 3.72
N GLY A 106 -9.46 -3.86 3.95
CA GLY A 106 -10.27 -3.08 4.90
C GLY A 106 -9.80 -3.12 6.35
N ALA A 107 -8.86 -3.99 6.72
CA ALA A 107 -8.22 -3.97 8.03
C ALA A 107 -7.17 -2.86 8.09
N ALA A 108 -7.12 -2.09 9.18
CA ALA A 108 -6.07 -1.10 9.36
C ALA A 108 -4.70 -1.79 9.49
N CYS A 109 -3.68 -1.22 8.83
CA CYS A 109 -2.29 -1.63 9.01
C CYS A 109 -1.53 -0.60 9.85
N SER A 110 -0.50 -1.08 10.54
CA SER A 110 0.48 -0.26 11.27
C SER A 110 1.70 0.06 10.44
#